data_AF-A0A7W7K4I9-F1
#
_entry.id   AF-A0A7W7K4I9-F1
#
_cell.length_a   1.000
_cell.length_b   1.000
_cell.length_c   1.000
_cell.angle_alpha   90.00
_cell.angle_beta   90.00
_cell.angle_gamma   90.00
#
_symmetry.space_group_name_H-M   'P 1'
#
loop_
_entity.id
_entity.type
_entity.pdbx_description
1 polymer ?
#
loop_
_entity_poly.entity_id
_entity_poly.type
_entity_poly.pdbx_seq_one_letter_code
_entity_poly.pdbx_strand_id
1 'polypeptide(L)'
;MPDGNEALRADIPAIVELIERTARWVHPDTFRALPVWAPHTARGRPLYDSGWSRRYSNTRKATGVTAEKFEGNVAALNALVAALDVAALDVAAPKPKNWTVCHIWGYDDPSFAQRSNVVQDPRYFSCVANMVWLPTSLKGFTDTIPEIKAMLRVCSFHLYGWACEHESVQPQAEQVRSGWTPSDYPKSWPSPDRPGILPPGTAPFTQRVEREIAKRKSKMRSDLANADYLHYPKAEVEDVLRFWKIDLS
;
A
#
# COMPACT_ATOMS: atom_id res chain seq x y z
N MET A 1 -18.46 -19.98 -19.70
CA MET A 1 -18.21 -20.40 -18.31
C MET A 1 -18.55 -19.21 -17.43
N PRO A 2 -19.45 -19.31 -16.45
CA PRO A 2 -19.66 -18.25 -15.47
C PRO A 2 -18.34 -17.99 -14.71
N ASP A 3 -18.11 -16.75 -14.30
CA ASP A 3 -16.84 -16.32 -13.68
C ASP A 3 -16.65 -16.83 -12.23
N GLY A 4 -17.70 -17.41 -11.64
CA GLY A 4 -17.71 -17.96 -10.28
C GLY A 4 -17.81 -16.91 -9.17
N ASN A 5 -17.77 -15.62 -9.51
CA ASN A 5 -17.79 -14.54 -8.51
C ASN A 5 -19.16 -14.42 -7.82
N GLU A 6 -20.24 -14.75 -8.50
CA GLU A 6 -21.59 -14.73 -7.93
C GLU A 6 -21.74 -15.70 -6.74
N ALA A 7 -21.13 -16.88 -6.82
CA ALA A 7 -21.11 -17.82 -5.71
C ALA A 7 -20.31 -17.26 -4.52
N LEU A 8 -19.18 -16.60 -4.78
CA LEU A 8 -18.36 -15.98 -3.74
C LEU A 8 -19.03 -14.77 -3.06
N ARG A 9 -19.97 -14.08 -3.74
CA ARG A 9 -20.70 -12.96 -3.13
C ARG A 9 -21.56 -13.40 -1.94
N ALA A 10 -22.11 -14.61 -1.97
CA ALA A 10 -22.86 -15.16 -0.85
C ALA A 10 -21.99 -15.36 0.40
N ASP A 11 -20.68 -15.56 0.22
CA ASP A 11 -19.70 -15.81 1.27
C ASP A 11 -18.97 -14.53 1.73
N ILE A 12 -19.31 -13.36 1.19
CA ILE A 12 -18.71 -12.07 1.59
C ILE A 12 -18.63 -11.90 3.11
N PRO A 13 -19.69 -12.17 3.91
CA PRO A 13 -19.62 -12.02 5.37
C PRO A 13 -18.50 -12.85 6.00
N ALA A 14 -18.34 -14.12 5.60
CA ALA A 14 -17.32 -15.01 6.13
C ALA A 14 -15.90 -14.60 5.69
N ILE A 15 -15.75 -14.18 4.43
CA ILE A 15 -14.47 -13.68 3.91
C ILE A 15 -14.05 -12.41 4.65
N VAL A 16 -15.00 -11.50 4.88
CA VAL A 16 -14.76 -10.23 5.58
C VAL A 16 -14.40 -10.48 7.04
N GLU A 17 -15.02 -11.43 7.73
CA GLU A 17 -14.63 -11.81 9.09
C GLU A 17 -13.16 -12.29 9.16
N LEU A 18 -12.74 -13.11 8.17
CA LEU A 18 -11.34 -13.55 8.07
C LEU A 18 -10.39 -12.37 7.83
N ILE A 19 -10.77 -11.43 6.96
CA ILE A 19 -9.99 -10.21 6.70
C ILE A 19 -9.93 -9.35 7.96
N GLU A 20 -11.04 -9.12 8.65
CA GLU A 20 -11.12 -8.34 9.90
C GLU A 20 -10.14 -8.85 10.96
N ARG A 21 -10.04 -10.18 11.11
CA ARG A 21 -9.16 -10.81 12.11
C ARG A 21 -7.69 -10.83 11.71
N THR A 22 -7.40 -10.85 10.40
CA THR A 22 -6.04 -11.10 9.90
C THR A 22 -5.38 -9.89 9.25
N ALA A 23 -6.12 -8.87 8.85
CA ALA A 23 -5.56 -7.63 8.33
C ALA A 23 -4.60 -7.00 9.34
N ARG A 24 -3.51 -6.43 8.83
CA ARG A 24 -2.63 -5.56 9.62
C ARG A 24 -2.62 -4.18 9.02
N TRP A 25 -2.94 -3.21 9.88
CA TRP A 25 -3.05 -1.80 9.56
C TRP A 25 -1.92 -1.03 10.22
N VAL A 26 -1.46 0.03 9.56
CA VAL A 26 -0.45 0.93 10.11
C VAL A 26 -1.14 1.90 11.08
N HIS A 27 -0.47 2.25 12.18
CA HIS A 27 -1.02 3.24 13.10
C HIS A 27 -1.27 4.59 12.41
N PRO A 28 -2.37 5.31 12.71
CA PRO A 28 -2.61 6.63 12.13
C PRO A 28 -1.52 7.66 12.46
N ASP A 29 -0.84 7.55 13.60
CA ASP A 29 0.34 8.40 13.90
C ASP A 29 1.53 8.12 12.98
N THR A 30 1.76 6.86 12.63
CA THR A 30 2.80 6.50 11.63
C THR A 30 2.48 7.15 10.28
N PHE A 31 1.20 7.11 9.86
CA PHE A 31 0.76 7.76 8.62
C PHE A 31 0.95 9.28 8.67
N ARG A 32 0.56 9.93 9.78
CA ARG A 32 0.78 11.37 9.98
C ARG A 32 2.25 11.76 9.92
N ALA A 33 3.12 10.94 10.51
CA ALA A 33 4.56 11.22 10.57
C ALA A 33 5.28 10.97 9.23
N LEU A 34 4.87 9.95 8.47
CA LEU A 34 5.37 9.66 7.13
C LEU A 34 4.32 8.89 6.30
N PRO A 35 3.53 9.57 5.44
CA PRO A 35 2.48 8.90 4.67
C PRO A 35 3.04 8.04 3.54
N VAL A 36 4.10 8.49 2.86
CA VAL A 36 4.75 7.79 1.73
C VAL A 36 6.21 7.48 2.04
N TRP A 37 6.58 6.21 1.89
CA TRP A 37 7.89 5.70 2.36
C TRP A 37 8.91 5.46 1.24
N ALA A 38 8.48 5.39 -0.02
CA ALA A 38 9.34 5.17 -1.18
C ALA A 38 8.91 6.09 -2.36
N PRO A 39 9.12 7.42 -2.24
CA PRO A 39 8.66 8.39 -3.23
C PRO A 39 9.41 8.31 -4.58
N HIS A 40 10.55 7.62 -4.62
CA HIS A 40 11.41 7.50 -5.80
C HIS A 40 10.98 6.39 -6.77
N THR A 41 9.94 5.62 -6.46
CA THR A 41 9.55 4.48 -7.29
C THR A 41 8.06 4.21 -7.23
N ALA A 42 7.57 3.48 -8.22
CA ALA A 42 6.21 2.99 -8.35
C ALA A 42 6.21 1.70 -9.18
N ARG A 43 5.08 0.97 -9.20
CA ARG A 43 4.98 -0.25 -10.01
C ARG A 43 5.26 0.05 -11.48
N GLY A 44 6.08 -0.79 -12.11
CA GLY A 44 6.50 -0.64 -13.50
C GLY A 44 7.65 0.33 -13.72
N ARG A 45 8.17 1.00 -12.69
CA ARG A 45 9.39 1.81 -12.82
C ARG A 45 10.63 0.91 -12.96
N PRO A 46 11.66 1.30 -13.75
CA PRO A 46 12.91 0.55 -13.83
C PRO A 46 13.59 0.44 -12.47
N LEU A 47 14.20 -0.71 -12.20
CA LEU A 47 15.03 -0.88 -11.00
C LEU A 47 16.47 -0.51 -11.30
N TYR A 48 17.09 0.22 -10.37
CA TYR A 48 18.49 0.63 -10.42
C TYR A 48 19.29 0.02 -9.27
N ASP A 49 20.59 -0.09 -9.46
CA ASP A 49 21.54 -0.35 -8.39
C ASP A 49 21.47 0.71 -7.28
N SER A 50 22.12 0.44 -6.15
CA SER A 50 22.08 1.36 -4.99
C SER A 50 22.70 2.73 -5.28
N GLY A 51 23.59 2.82 -6.28
CA GLY A 51 24.21 4.06 -6.72
C GLY A 51 23.40 4.84 -7.75
N TRP A 52 22.23 4.35 -8.18
CA TRP A 52 21.43 4.96 -9.24
C TRP A 52 22.22 5.20 -10.54
N SER A 53 23.18 4.32 -10.81
CA SER A 53 24.13 4.41 -11.93
C SER A 53 23.78 3.45 -13.05
N ARG A 54 23.23 2.28 -12.70
CA ARG A 54 22.97 1.18 -13.65
C ARG A 54 21.61 0.56 -13.42
N ARG A 55 20.87 0.36 -14.50
CA ARG A 55 19.62 -0.42 -14.49
C ARG A 55 19.90 -1.90 -14.25
N TYR A 56 19.07 -2.53 -13.43
CA TYR A 56 19.07 -3.97 -13.28
C TYR A 56 18.45 -4.64 -14.51
N SER A 57 19.12 -5.69 -14.96
CA SER A 57 18.60 -6.61 -15.97
C SER A 57 18.61 -8.05 -15.45
N ASN A 58 17.86 -8.92 -16.13
CA ASN A 58 17.88 -10.36 -15.91
C ASN A 58 18.05 -11.07 -17.24
N THR A 59 19.03 -11.95 -17.33
CA THR A 59 19.21 -12.84 -18.49
C THR A 59 18.51 -14.15 -18.20
N ARG A 60 17.46 -14.47 -18.97
CA ARG A 60 16.76 -15.76 -18.84
C ARG A 60 17.70 -16.86 -19.33
N LYS A 61 18.17 -17.72 -18.40
CA LYS A 61 19.09 -18.83 -18.71
C LYS A 61 18.61 -19.72 -19.87
N ALA A 62 17.31 -19.95 -19.98
CA ALA A 62 16.72 -20.81 -21.01
C ALA A 62 16.75 -20.22 -22.42
N THR A 63 16.71 -18.89 -22.57
CA THR A 63 16.60 -18.23 -23.88
C THR A 63 17.78 -17.31 -24.21
N GLY A 64 18.66 -17.04 -23.25
CA GLY A 64 19.74 -16.06 -23.39
C GLY A 64 19.25 -14.60 -23.46
N VAL A 65 17.94 -14.36 -23.48
CA VAL A 65 17.36 -13.02 -23.61
C VAL A 65 17.54 -12.25 -22.31
N THR A 66 18.14 -11.07 -22.41
CA THR A 66 18.27 -10.12 -21.31
C THR A 66 17.14 -9.12 -21.35
N ALA A 67 16.40 -9.00 -20.24
CA ALA A 67 15.32 -8.03 -20.07
C ALA A 67 15.59 -7.13 -18.88
N GLU A 68 15.17 -5.87 -18.96
CA GLU A 68 15.21 -4.95 -17.82
C GLU A 68 14.29 -5.43 -16.69
N LYS A 69 14.69 -5.16 -15.44
CA LYS A 69 13.85 -5.42 -14.27
C LYS A 69 13.07 -4.17 -13.90
N PHE A 70 11.82 -4.38 -13.52
CA PHE A 70 10.90 -3.33 -13.12
C PHE A 70 10.35 -3.61 -11.71
N GLU A 71 9.98 -2.54 -11.01
CA GLU A 71 9.35 -2.61 -9.70
C GLU A 71 7.98 -3.31 -9.82
N GLY A 72 7.82 -4.42 -9.10
CA GLY A 72 6.56 -5.15 -9.00
C GLY A 72 5.69 -4.66 -7.85
N ASN A 73 6.18 -4.81 -6.62
CA ASN A 73 5.59 -4.37 -5.33
C ASN A 73 6.58 -4.45 -4.16
N VAL A 74 7.87 -4.65 -4.43
CA VAL A 74 8.90 -4.90 -3.42
C VAL A 74 9.08 -3.66 -2.54
N ALA A 75 9.21 -2.47 -3.14
CA ALA A 75 9.34 -1.24 -2.36
C ALA A 75 8.09 -0.93 -1.52
N ALA A 76 6.88 -1.14 -2.05
CA ALA A 76 5.62 -1.00 -1.30
C ALA A 76 5.54 -1.97 -0.11
N LEU A 77 5.93 -3.23 -0.32
CA LEU A 77 5.96 -4.23 0.73
C LEU A 77 6.99 -3.89 1.83
N ASN A 78 8.19 -3.47 1.44
CA ASN A 78 9.23 -3.07 2.39
C ASN A 78 8.83 -1.81 3.17
N ALA A 79 8.16 -0.86 2.51
CA ALA A 79 7.56 0.31 3.15
C ALA A 79 6.54 -0.09 4.21
N LEU A 80 5.57 -0.92 3.84
CA LEU A 80 4.51 -1.36 4.76
C LEU A 80 5.06 -2.13 5.96
N VAL A 81 5.99 -3.05 5.74
CA VAL A 81 6.61 -3.83 6.83
C VAL A 81 7.40 -2.95 7.78
N ALA A 82 8.12 -1.95 7.28
CA ALA A 82 8.83 -0.98 8.11
C ALA A 82 7.86 -0.11 8.95
N ALA A 83 6.71 0.24 8.37
CA ALA A 83 5.67 1.03 9.04
C ALA A 83 4.86 0.24 10.09
N LEU A 84 4.79 -1.09 9.97
CA LEU A 84 3.98 -1.96 10.83
C LEU A 84 4.69 -2.43 12.12
N ASP A 85 5.99 -2.15 12.29
CA ASP A 85 6.82 -2.77 13.34
C ASP A 85 6.45 -4.24 13.61
N VAL A 86 6.69 -5.09 12.62
CA VAL A 86 6.24 -6.50 12.65
C VAL A 86 6.69 -7.28 13.90
N ALA A 87 7.75 -6.83 14.59
CA ALA A 87 8.17 -7.42 15.87
C ALA A 87 7.20 -7.12 17.01
N ALA A 88 6.56 -5.94 17.01
CA ALA A 88 5.54 -5.56 17.98
C ALA A 88 4.18 -6.22 17.70
N LEU A 89 4.02 -6.87 16.53
CA LEU A 89 2.81 -7.60 16.13
C LEU A 89 2.89 -9.12 16.42
N ASP A 90 3.88 -9.58 17.18
CA ASP A 90 4.21 -11.00 17.38
C ASP A 90 4.34 -11.78 16.06
N VAL A 91 4.72 -11.08 14.97
CA VAL A 91 4.92 -11.72 13.68
C VAL A 91 6.32 -12.29 13.62
N ALA A 92 6.42 -13.58 13.29
CA ALA A 92 7.68 -14.30 13.21
C ALA A 92 8.71 -13.59 12.32
N ALA A 93 9.97 -13.61 12.78
CA ALA A 93 11.13 -13.26 11.98
C ALA A 93 11.84 -14.56 11.54
N PRO A 94 12.13 -14.76 10.24
CA PRO A 94 11.90 -13.85 9.12
C PRO A 94 10.41 -13.70 8.76
N LYS A 95 10.07 -12.58 8.13
CA LYS A 95 8.70 -12.25 7.69
C LYS A 95 8.04 -13.48 7.02
N PRO A 96 6.79 -13.82 7.40
CA PRO A 96 6.06 -14.92 6.78
C PRO A 96 5.91 -14.74 5.26
N LYS A 97 6.22 -15.80 4.51
CA LYS A 97 6.16 -15.81 3.03
C LYS A 97 4.73 -15.78 2.49
N ASN A 98 3.75 -16.18 3.30
CA ASN A 98 2.33 -16.25 2.97
C ASN A 98 1.57 -14.94 3.25
N TRP A 99 2.28 -13.81 3.36
CA TRP A 99 1.67 -12.50 3.57
C TRP A 99 2.15 -11.48 2.53
N THR A 100 1.21 -10.67 2.06
CA THR A 100 1.40 -9.79 0.91
C THR A 100 0.75 -8.43 1.13
N VAL A 101 1.28 -7.43 0.45
CA VAL A 101 0.67 -6.09 0.42
C VAL A 101 -0.50 -6.08 -0.57
N CYS A 102 -1.61 -5.52 -0.12
CA CYS A 102 -2.77 -5.20 -0.92
C CYS A 102 -2.90 -3.67 -1.04
N HIS A 103 -2.96 -3.17 -2.27
CA HIS A 103 -3.28 -1.77 -2.56
C HIS A 103 -4.79 -1.62 -2.69
N ILE A 104 -5.40 -0.83 -1.81
CA ILE A 104 -6.87 -0.76 -1.71
C ILE A 104 -7.49 0.19 -2.73
N TRP A 105 -6.77 1.21 -3.19
CA TRP A 105 -7.16 2.06 -4.33
C TRP A 105 -6.61 1.53 -5.66
N GLY A 106 -6.25 0.25 -5.70
CA GLY A 106 -5.68 -0.45 -6.86
C GLY A 106 -6.71 -0.81 -7.95
N TYR A 107 -6.55 -1.99 -8.54
CA TYR A 107 -7.43 -2.50 -9.59
C TYR A 107 -8.88 -2.62 -9.08
N ASP A 108 -9.84 -2.06 -9.81
CA ASP A 108 -11.28 -2.33 -9.64
C ASP A 108 -11.86 -3.10 -10.82
N ASP A 109 -10.99 -3.65 -11.67
CA ASP A 109 -11.39 -4.35 -12.89
C ASP A 109 -11.45 -5.87 -12.64
N PRO A 110 -12.66 -6.47 -12.59
CA PRO A 110 -12.83 -7.91 -12.41
C PRO A 110 -12.27 -8.73 -13.58
N SER A 111 -12.04 -8.10 -14.74
CA SER A 111 -11.46 -8.74 -15.92
C SER A 111 -9.92 -8.76 -15.93
N PHE A 112 -9.28 -8.09 -14.96
CA PHE A 112 -7.83 -7.90 -14.88
C PHE A 112 -7.20 -7.27 -16.16
N ALA A 113 -8.02 -6.68 -17.04
CA ALA A 113 -7.57 -6.18 -18.33
C ALA A 113 -6.88 -4.80 -18.21
N GLN A 114 -7.32 -3.98 -17.25
CA GLN A 114 -6.80 -2.62 -17.05
C GLN A 114 -5.61 -2.60 -16.09
N ARG A 115 -4.58 -1.81 -16.38
CA ARG A 115 -3.48 -1.54 -15.43
C ARG A 115 -3.99 -0.55 -14.37
N SER A 116 -3.71 -0.80 -13.09
CA SER A 116 -4.02 0.17 -12.04
C SER A 116 -3.05 1.36 -12.12
N ASN A 117 -3.57 2.52 -12.51
CA ASN A 117 -2.80 3.76 -12.60
C ASN A 117 -2.32 4.24 -11.23
N VAL A 118 -3.10 3.98 -10.17
CA VAL A 118 -2.76 4.39 -8.79
C VAL A 118 -1.46 3.76 -8.31
N VAL A 119 -1.19 2.48 -8.60
CA VAL A 119 0.07 1.82 -8.19
C VAL A 119 1.26 2.21 -9.07
N GLN A 120 1.04 2.89 -10.19
CA GLN A 120 2.08 3.44 -11.05
C GLN A 120 2.42 4.91 -10.71
N ASP A 121 1.62 5.53 -9.83
CA ASP A 121 1.85 6.86 -9.31
C ASP A 121 2.65 6.79 -7.99
N PRO A 122 3.87 7.37 -7.94
CA PRO A 122 4.70 7.38 -6.74
C PRO A 122 4.05 8.05 -5.52
N ARG A 123 3.07 8.96 -5.73
CA ARG A 123 2.31 9.59 -4.65
C ARG A 123 1.48 8.59 -3.86
N TYR A 124 1.02 7.51 -4.49
CA TYR A 124 0.08 6.57 -3.89
C TYR A 124 0.62 5.16 -3.75
N PHE A 125 1.68 4.81 -4.50
CA PHE A 125 2.23 3.45 -4.54
C PHE A 125 2.76 2.94 -3.19
N SER A 126 3.49 3.77 -2.45
CA SER A 126 4.01 3.42 -1.12
C SER A 126 3.35 4.21 0.00
N CYS A 127 2.14 4.71 -0.25
CA CYS A 127 1.30 5.34 0.75
C CYS A 127 0.75 4.29 1.71
N VAL A 128 1.04 4.40 3.01
CA VAL A 128 0.61 3.39 4.00
C VAL A 128 -0.90 3.38 4.19
N ALA A 129 -1.60 4.50 3.95
CA ALA A 129 -3.06 4.54 3.92
C ALA A 129 -3.66 3.86 2.68
N ASN A 130 -2.87 3.63 1.62
CA ASN A 130 -3.30 2.85 0.47
C ASN A 130 -2.99 1.35 0.62
N MET A 131 -2.41 0.91 1.74
CA MET A 131 -1.88 -0.44 1.87
C MET A 131 -2.41 -1.15 3.12
N VAL A 132 -2.76 -2.42 2.95
CA VAL A 132 -3.06 -3.34 4.05
C VAL A 132 -2.23 -4.61 3.87
N TRP A 133 -1.72 -5.17 4.97
CA TRP A 133 -0.98 -6.43 4.93
C TRP A 133 -1.93 -7.59 5.25
N LEU A 134 -1.99 -8.56 4.35
CA LEU A 134 -2.95 -9.67 4.40
C LEU A 134 -2.27 -11.01 4.12
N PRO A 135 -2.83 -12.12 4.63
CA PRO A 135 -2.54 -13.45 4.11
C PRO A 135 -2.76 -13.49 2.59
N THR A 136 -1.83 -14.10 1.85
CA THR A 136 -1.84 -14.11 0.37
C THR A 136 -3.13 -14.70 -0.21
N SER A 137 -3.72 -15.71 0.45
CA SER A 137 -5.00 -16.29 0.05
C SER A 137 -6.15 -15.27 0.08
N LEU A 138 -6.17 -14.38 1.07
CA LEU A 138 -7.23 -13.36 1.22
C LEU A 138 -7.06 -12.19 0.24
N LYS A 139 -5.83 -11.92 -0.21
CA LYS A 139 -5.57 -10.91 -1.24
C LYS A 139 -6.36 -11.21 -2.53
N GLY A 140 -6.50 -12.48 -2.90
CA GLY A 140 -7.27 -12.87 -4.10
C GLY A 140 -8.68 -12.28 -4.09
N PHE A 141 -9.37 -12.38 -2.95
CA PHE A 141 -10.72 -11.82 -2.78
C PHE A 141 -10.75 -10.30 -2.88
N THR A 142 -9.73 -9.61 -2.35
CA THR A 142 -9.64 -8.14 -2.49
C THR A 142 -9.46 -7.69 -3.94
N ASP A 143 -8.89 -8.54 -4.80
CA ASP A 143 -8.68 -8.26 -6.22
C ASP A 143 -9.89 -8.65 -7.09
N THR A 144 -10.66 -9.67 -6.70
CA THR A 144 -11.80 -10.18 -7.50
C THR A 144 -13.17 -9.68 -7.06
N ILE A 145 -13.35 -9.27 -5.78
CA ILE A 145 -14.64 -8.88 -5.20
C ILE A 145 -14.57 -7.39 -4.80
N PRO A 146 -15.09 -6.47 -5.64
CA PRO A 146 -15.03 -5.03 -5.40
C PRO A 146 -15.62 -4.58 -4.06
N GLU A 147 -16.63 -5.29 -3.57
CA GLU A 147 -17.32 -5.03 -2.30
C GLU A 147 -16.35 -5.11 -1.11
N ILE A 148 -15.43 -6.08 -1.12
CA ILE A 148 -14.41 -6.23 -0.07
C ILE A 148 -13.42 -5.06 -0.12
N LYS A 149 -12.97 -4.68 -1.32
CA LYS A 149 -12.06 -3.55 -1.49
C LYS A 149 -12.72 -2.23 -1.08
N ALA A 150 -14.01 -2.07 -1.33
CA ALA A 150 -14.80 -0.94 -0.86
C ALA A 150 -14.85 -0.85 0.68
N MET A 151 -15.06 -1.97 1.38
CA MET A 151 -14.98 -2.00 2.85
C MET A 151 -13.60 -1.59 3.36
N LEU A 152 -12.53 -2.06 2.74
CA LEU A 152 -11.15 -1.67 3.10
C LEU A 152 -10.90 -0.17 2.88
N ARG A 153 -11.46 0.43 1.83
CA ARG A 153 -11.36 1.88 1.56
C ARG A 153 -12.08 2.70 2.63
N VAL A 154 -13.29 2.30 3.02
CA VAL A 154 -14.05 2.95 4.09
C VAL A 154 -13.28 2.85 5.41
N CYS A 155 -12.75 1.68 5.75
CA CYS A 155 -11.91 1.49 6.94
C CYS A 155 -10.68 2.39 6.93
N SER A 156 -9.94 2.42 5.82
CA SER A 156 -8.79 3.32 5.64
C SER A 156 -9.19 4.79 5.78
N PHE A 157 -10.30 5.20 5.19
CA PHE A 157 -10.75 6.59 5.26
C PHE A 157 -11.05 7.01 6.70
N HIS A 158 -11.78 6.19 7.47
CA HIS A 158 -12.06 6.52 8.86
C HIS A 158 -10.84 6.36 9.78
N LEU A 159 -9.88 5.50 9.44
CA LEU A 159 -8.64 5.34 10.20
C LEU A 159 -7.68 6.51 9.99
N TYR A 160 -7.48 6.95 8.74
CA TYR A 160 -6.44 7.91 8.39
C TYR A 160 -6.97 9.31 8.03
N GLY A 161 -8.28 9.47 7.86
CA GLY A 161 -8.88 10.70 7.33
C GLY A 161 -8.53 10.96 5.87
N TRP A 162 -8.14 9.92 5.12
CA TRP A 162 -7.62 10.06 3.75
C TRP A 162 -8.30 9.10 2.77
N ALA A 163 -8.63 9.62 1.59
CA ALA A 163 -9.07 8.86 0.43
C ALA A 163 -8.26 9.29 -0.80
N CYS A 164 -8.01 8.37 -1.72
CA CYS A 164 -7.11 8.62 -2.86
C CYS A 164 -7.59 9.80 -3.74
N GLU A 165 -6.63 10.60 -4.21
CA GLU A 165 -6.87 11.78 -5.04
C GLU A 165 -6.51 11.53 -6.51
N HIS A 166 -6.17 10.29 -6.88
CA HIS A 166 -5.91 9.93 -8.27
C HIS A 166 -7.20 9.98 -9.09
N GLU A 167 -7.16 10.63 -10.26
CA GLU A 167 -8.32 10.88 -11.12
C GLU A 167 -9.10 9.60 -11.47
N SER A 168 -8.39 8.49 -11.69
CA SER A 168 -9.01 7.21 -12.07
C SER A 168 -9.88 6.54 -11.00
N VAL A 169 -9.86 7.03 -9.74
CA VAL A 169 -10.66 6.47 -8.64
C VAL A 169 -11.47 7.54 -7.91
N GLN A 170 -11.65 8.72 -8.51
CA GLN A 170 -12.41 9.82 -7.91
C GLN A 170 -13.85 9.43 -7.54
N PRO A 171 -14.63 8.72 -8.39
CA PRO A 171 -15.99 8.32 -8.01
C PRO A 171 -16.03 7.48 -6.73
N GLN A 172 -15.11 6.53 -6.58
CA GLN A 172 -15.00 5.69 -5.39
C GLN A 172 -14.55 6.51 -4.17
N ALA A 173 -13.63 7.46 -4.37
CA ALA A 173 -13.16 8.34 -3.30
C ALA A 173 -14.25 9.28 -2.80
N GLU A 174 -15.04 9.87 -3.70
CA GLU A 174 -16.21 10.69 -3.38
C GLU A 174 -17.30 9.89 -2.66
N GLN A 175 -17.57 8.67 -3.11
CA GLN A 175 -18.52 7.78 -2.43
C GLN A 175 -18.10 7.53 -0.98
N VAL A 176 -16.83 7.19 -0.73
CA VAL A 176 -16.33 7.01 0.64
C VAL A 176 -16.42 8.32 1.46
N ARG A 177 -16.08 9.46 0.86
CA ARG A 177 -16.17 10.78 1.52
C ARG A 177 -17.60 11.20 1.86
N SER A 178 -18.61 10.69 1.15
CA SER A 178 -20.03 10.99 1.41
C SER A 178 -20.58 10.37 2.70
N GLY A 179 -19.79 9.51 3.37
CA GLY A 179 -20.23 8.76 4.55
C GLY A 179 -20.91 7.43 4.23
N TRP A 180 -20.92 7.02 2.95
CA TRP A 180 -21.42 5.71 2.54
C TRP A 180 -20.64 4.58 3.20
N THR A 181 -21.36 3.56 3.68
CA THR A 181 -20.80 2.35 4.28
C THR A 181 -21.43 1.10 3.63
N PRO A 182 -20.65 0.11 3.19
CA PRO A 182 -21.15 -1.17 2.67
C PRO A 182 -22.00 -1.95 3.68
N SER A 183 -22.90 -2.82 3.20
CA SER A 183 -23.80 -3.64 4.03
C SER A 183 -23.08 -4.51 5.06
N ASP A 184 -22.00 -5.18 4.64
CA ASP A 184 -21.26 -6.16 5.44
C ASP A 184 -20.05 -5.54 6.13
N TYR A 185 -20.06 -4.22 6.31
CA TYR A 185 -18.96 -3.51 6.94
C TYR A 185 -18.72 -3.97 8.39
N PRO A 186 -17.49 -4.40 8.76
CA PRO A 186 -17.21 -4.92 10.08
C PRO A 186 -17.55 -3.96 11.23
N LYS A 187 -18.23 -4.49 12.24
CA LYS A 187 -18.55 -3.73 13.45
C LYS A 187 -17.32 -3.46 14.32
N SER A 188 -16.16 -4.09 14.13
CA SER A 188 -14.96 -3.66 14.87
C SER A 188 -14.20 -2.52 14.19
N TRP A 189 -14.50 -2.20 12.94
CA TRP A 189 -13.77 -1.20 12.17
C TRP A 189 -14.28 0.23 12.44
N PRO A 190 -13.40 1.24 12.28
CA PRO A 190 -13.77 2.64 12.49
C PRO A 190 -14.91 3.08 11.56
N SER A 191 -15.80 3.92 12.06
CA SER A 191 -16.94 4.45 11.29
C SER A 191 -17.30 5.85 11.81
N PRO A 192 -18.19 6.61 11.14
CA PRO A 192 -18.63 7.92 11.63
C PRO A 192 -19.22 7.84 13.05
N ASP A 193 -19.94 6.75 13.37
CA ASP A 193 -20.55 6.53 14.68
C ASP A 193 -19.53 6.10 15.76
N ARG A 194 -18.29 5.77 15.36
CA ARG A 194 -17.24 5.25 16.24
C ARG A 194 -15.88 5.87 15.89
N PRO A 195 -15.75 7.20 16.05
CA PRO A 195 -14.51 7.87 15.74
C PRO A 195 -13.38 7.38 16.65
N GLY A 196 -12.17 7.26 16.11
CA GLY A 196 -10.97 6.91 16.87
C GLY A 196 -10.80 5.44 17.25
N ILE A 197 -11.74 4.55 16.89
CA ILE A 197 -11.54 3.10 17.01
C ILE A 197 -10.43 2.66 16.04
N LEU A 198 -9.48 1.87 16.55
CA LEU A 198 -8.49 1.21 15.71
C LEU A 198 -9.04 -0.15 15.25
N PRO A 199 -9.01 -0.48 13.96
CA PRO A 199 -9.41 -1.80 13.51
C PRO A 199 -8.49 -2.86 14.14
N PRO A 200 -9.00 -4.09 14.40
CA PRO A 200 -8.17 -5.18 14.88
C PRO A 200 -6.92 -5.39 14.01
N GLY A 201 -5.80 -5.70 14.65
CA GLY A 201 -4.52 -5.86 13.96
C GLY A 201 -3.83 -4.55 13.56
N THR A 202 -4.29 -3.39 14.04
CA THR A 202 -3.53 -2.13 13.92
C THR A 202 -2.23 -2.23 14.72
N ALA A 203 -1.11 -1.98 14.06
CA ALA A 203 0.20 -1.93 14.70
C ALA A 203 0.32 -0.74 15.65
N PRO A 204 1.05 -0.87 16.77
CA PRO A 204 1.34 0.26 17.64
C PRO A 204 2.32 1.24 16.99
N PHE A 205 2.22 2.52 17.35
CA PHE A 205 3.26 3.50 17.04
C PHE A 205 4.37 3.44 18.10
N THR A 206 5.47 2.77 17.77
CA THR A 206 6.58 2.50 18.71
C THR A 206 7.80 3.38 18.42
N GLN A 207 8.72 3.46 19.39
CA GLN A 207 10.04 4.09 19.18
C GLN A 207 10.86 3.44 18.06
N ARG A 208 10.58 2.18 17.69
CA ARG A 208 11.21 1.56 16.53
C ARG A 208 10.66 2.14 15.23
N VAL A 209 9.35 2.35 15.15
CA VAL A 209 8.72 3.02 14.00
C VAL A 209 9.25 4.45 13.87
N GLU A 210 9.35 5.20 14.97
CA GLU A 210 9.93 6.55 14.96
C GLU A 210 11.35 6.57 14.40
N ARG A 211 12.20 5.64 14.83
CA ARG A 211 13.58 5.50 14.30
C ARG A 211 13.60 5.14 12.82
N GLU A 212 12.72 4.25 12.36
CA GLU A 212 12.64 3.90 10.93
C GLU A 212 12.12 5.06 10.08
N ILE A 213 11.19 5.87 10.59
CA ILE A 213 10.75 7.12 9.96
C ILE A 213 11.93 8.10 9.84
N ALA A 214 12.65 8.36 10.94
CA ALA A 214 13.79 9.27 10.94
C ALA A 214 14.89 8.82 9.97
N LYS A 215 15.21 7.52 9.98
CA LYS A 215 16.14 6.89 9.04
C LYS A 215 15.67 7.06 7.59
N ARG A 216 14.36 6.88 7.33
CA ARG A 216 13.81 7.03 5.98
C ARG A 216 13.88 8.47 5.49
N LYS A 217 13.49 9.44 6.31
CA LYS A 217 13.61 10.88 6.00
C LYS A 217 15.06 11.28 5.76
N SER A 218 15.99 10.84 6.62
CA SER A 218 17.42 11.06 6.44
C SER A 218 17.91 10.48 5.11
N LYS A 219 17.49 9.27 4.74
CA LYS A 219 17.88 8.68 3.46
C LYS A 219 17.31 9.46 2.26
N MET A 220 16.05 9.88 2.31
CA MET A 220 15.46 10.73 1.26
C MET A 220 16.27 12.02 1.09
N ARG A 221 16.63 12.66 2.19
CA ARG A 221 17.47 13.88 2.20
C ARG A 221 18.83 13.64 1.56
N SER A 222 19.54 12.58 1.97
CA SER A 222 20.84 12.23 1.40
C SER A 222 20.75 11.88 -0.09
N ASP A 223 19.73 11.13 -0.49
CA ASP A 223 19.54 10.73 -1.89
C ASP A 223 19.24 11.94 -2.80
N LEU A 224 18.44 12.91 -2.32
CA LEU A 224 18.17 14.16 -3.04
C LEU A 224 19.44 15.03 -3.18
N ALA A 225 20.24 15.12 -2.11
CA ALA A 225 21.48 15.90 -2.10
C ALA A 225 22.62 15.24 -2.91
N ASN A 226 22.54 13.93 -3.19
CA ASN A 226 23.62 13.21 -3.86
C ASN A 226 23.72 13.61 -5.35
N ALA A 227 24.80 14.28 -5.73
CA ALA A 227 25.05 14.71 -7.10
C ALA A 227 25.48 13.56 -8.04
N ASP A 228 25.98 12.45 -7.49
CA ASP A 228 26.50 11.32 -8.27
C ASP A 228 25.38 10.41 -8.80
N TYR A 229 24.17 10.54 -8.26
CA TYR A 229 23.02 9.77 -8.72
C TYR A 229 22.53 10.25 -10.10
N LEU A 230 22.90 9.50 -11.14
CA LEU A 230 22.57 9.81 -12.52
C LEU A 230 21.08 9.60 -12.86
N HIS A 231 20.45 8.60 -12.24
CA HIS A 231 19.09 8.17 -12.57
C HIS A 231 18.08 8.31 -11.45
N TYR A 232 18.46 8.93 -10.32
CA TYR A 232 17.52 9.18 -9.23
C TYR A 232 16.48 10.22 -9.66
N PRO A 233 15.17 9.94 -9.54
CA PRO A 233 14.13 10.85 -10.01
C PRO A 233 13.89 11.99 -9.01
N LYS A 234 14.87 12.90 -8.88
CA LYS A 234 14.86 13.98 -7.87
C LYS A 234 13.59 14.82 -7.94
N ALA A 235 13.24 15.31 -9.12
CA ALA A 235 12.06 16.14 -9.32
C ALA A 235 10.76 15.41 -8.92
N GLU A 236 10.59 14.15 -9.33
CA GLU A 236 9.40 13.36 -8.94
C GLU A 236 9.34 13.14 -7.43
N VAL A 237 10.49 12.89 -6.78
CA VAL A 237 10.56 12.75 -5.32
C VAL A 237 10.16 14.05 -4.63
N GLU A 238 10.70 15.19 -5.07
CA GLU A 238 10.33 16.50 -4.54
C GLU A 238 8.85 16.81 -4.70
N ASP A 239 8.26 16.45 -5.85
CA ASP A 239 6.82 16.62 -6.10
C ASP A 239 5.96 15.75 -5.18
N VAL A 240 6.36 14.50 -4.94
CA VAL A 240 5.67 13.62 -3.98
C VAL A 240 5.77 14.17 -2.56
N LEU A 241 6.95 14.65 -2.13
CA LEU A 241 7.16 15.25 -0.81
C LEU A 241 6.30 16.51 -0.65
N ARG A 242 6.24 17.36 -1.68
CA ARG A 242 5.41 18.56 -1.71
C ARG A 242 3.92 18.23 -1.63
N PHE A 243 3.46 17.26 -2.42
CA PHE A 243 2.07 16.79 -2.41
C PHE A 243 1.64 16.35 -1.01
N TRP A 244 2.47 15.54 -0.34
CA TRP A 244 2.18 15.03 1.01
C TRP A 244 2.57 15.97 2.15
N LYS A 245 3.13 17.15 1.84
CA LYS A 245 3.65 18.11 2.82
C LYS A 245 4.64 17.47 3.80
N ILE A 246 5.48 16.57 3.29
CA ILE A 246 6.49 15.88 4.10
C ILE A 246 7.66 16.82 4.32
N ASP A 247 7.85 17.21 5.58
CA ASP A 247 9.07 17.88 5.99
C ASP A 247 10.19 16.86 6.21
N LEU A 248 11.31 17.11 5.52
CA LEU A 248 12.55 16.36 5.63
C LEU A 248 13.57 17.05 6.55
N SER A 249 13.25 18.14 7.25
CA SER A 249 14.15 18.76 8.23
C SER A 249 14.49 17.81 9.39
#